data_AF-A0A352XLV0-F1
#
_entry.id   AF-A0A352XLV0-F1
#
_cell.length_a   1.000
_cell.length_b   1.000
_cell.length_c   1.000
_cell.angle_alpha   90.00
_cell.angle_beta   90.00
_cell.angle_gamma   90.00
#
_symmetry.space_group_name_H-M   'P 1'
#
loop_
_entity.id
_entity.type
_entity.pdbx_description
1 polymer ?
#
loop_
_entity_poly.entity_id
_entity_poly.type
_entity_poly.pdbx_seq_one_letter_code
_entity_poly.pdbx_strand_id
1 'polypeptide(L)' 'MAAPKTKTAAATKGKVKIRKKEKKNVALGNAYIKSTFNNTIVTITDPSGAVLAWAS' A
#
# COMPACT_ATOMS: atom_id res chain seq x y z
N MET A 1 50.80 6.25 26.32
CA MET A 1 51.57 6.53 25.09
C MET A 1 51.24 5.45 24.08
N ALA A 2 50.83 5.85 22.87
CA ALA A 2 50.41 5.03 21.70
C ALA A 2 49.10 4.25 21.84
N ALA A 3 48.17 4.17 20.88
CA ALA A 3 47.79 4.92 19.68
C ALA A 3 46.39 4.36 19.26
N PRO A 4 45.54 5.13 18.56
CA PRO A 4 44.14 4.77 18.28
C PRO A 4 44.02 3.85 17.07
N LYS A 5 43.03 2.95 17.04
CA LYS A 5 42.64 2.23 15.82
C LYS A 5 41.14 2.37 15.55
N THR A 6 40.85 3.38 14.74
CA THR A 6 39.68 3.53 13.88
C THR A 6 39.31 2.20 13.20
N LYS A 7 38.04 1.78 13.33
CA LYS A 7 37.41 0.81 12.43
C LYS A 7 36.02 1.31 12.04
N THR A 8 36.03 2.00 10.90
CA THR A 8 35.08 1.84 9.79
C THR A 8 33.60 1.93 10.13
N ALA A 9 33.04 3.12 9.93
CA ALA A 9 31.62 3.33 9.67
C ALA A 9 31.22 2.58 8.39
N ALA A 10 30.65 1.38 8.55
CA ALA A 10 29.92 0.73 7.49
C ALA A 10 28.53 1.36 7.42
N ALA A 11 28.30 2.14 6.36
CA ALA A 11 27.01 2.74 6.05
C ALA A 11 25.90 1.67 6.07
N THR A 12 25.06 1.70 7.09
CA THR A 12 23.84 0.90 7.16
C THR A 12 22.96 1.34 6.00
N LYS A 13 22.97 0.58 4.89
CA LYS A 13 22.05 0.76 3.77
C LYS A 13 20.65 0.81 4.35
N GLY A 14 20.09 2.01 4.44
CA GLY A 14 18.76 2.25 4.96
C GLY A 14 17.79 1.41 4.15
N LYS A 15 17.26 0.34 4.74
CA LYS A 15 16.07 -0.31 4.21
C LYS A 15 15.03 0.80 4.14
N VAL A 16 14.68 1.23 2.93
CA VAL A 16 13.54 2.08 2.67
C VAL A 16 12.36 1.38 3.35
N LYS A 17 11.95 1.89 4.52
CA LYS A 17 10.73 1.46 5.19
C LYS A 17 9.62 1.94 4.28
N ILE A 18 9.26 1.12 3.29
CA ILE A 18 8.01 1.25 2.55
C ILE A 18 6.96 1.31 3.64
N ARG A 19 6.42 2.52 3.88
CA ARG A 19 5.34 2.71 4.85
C ARG A 19 4.27 1.73 4.42
N LYS A 20 4.02 0.72 5.26
CA LYS A 20 2.95 -0.25 5.01
C LYS A 20 1.71 0.58 4.79
N LYS A 21 1.19 0.53 3.55
CA LYS A 21 -0.08 1.17 3.21
C LYS A 21 -1.07 0.66 4.26
N GLU A 22 -1.58 1.58 5.07
CA GLU A 22 -2.48 1.22 6.16
C GLU A 22 -3.59 0.37 5.57
N LYS A 23 -3.72 -0.86 6.07
CA LYS A 23 -4.83 -1.73 5.69
C LYS A 23 -6.07 -1.10 6.30
N LYS A 24 -6.76 -0.26 5.53
CA LYS A 24 -8.11 0.18 5.85
C LYS A 24 -9.00 -1.05 5.78
N ASN A 25 -9.27 -1.65 6.95
CA ASN A 25 -10.23 -2.73 7.07
C ASN A 25 -11.63 -2.10 7.06
N VAL A 26 -12.34 -2.28 5.96
CA VAL A 26 -13.73 -1.86 5.81
C VAL A 26 -14.60 -3.11 5.93
N ALA A 27 -15.43 -3.19 6.98
CA ALA A 27 -16.23 -4.39 7.28
C ALA A 27 -17.48 -4.53 6.39
N LEU A 28 -18.04 -3.39 5.97
CA LEU A 28 -19.25 -3.30 5.15
C LEU A 28 -19.04 -2.22 4.09
N GLY A 29 -19.53 -2.45 2.88
CA GLY A 29 -19.34 -1.54 1.75
C GLY A 29 -20.32 -1.86 0.62
N ASN A 30 -20.26 -1.07 -0.44
CA ASN A 30 -21.14 -1.18 -1.58
C ASN A 30 -20.37 -1.70 -2.81
N ALA A 31 -21.03 -2.53 -3.61
CA ALA A 31 -20.50 -2.99 -4.88
C ALA A 31 -21.27 -2.32 -6.04
N TYR A 32 -20.54 -1.68 -6.93
CA TYR A 32 -21.09 -1.10 -8.16
C TYR A 32 -20.61 -1.89 -9.35
N ILE A 33 -21.56 -2.41 -10.14
CA ILE A 33 -21.27 -3.21 -11.32
C ILE A 33 -21.75 -2.45 -12.54
N LYS A 34 -20.81 -2.04 -13.39
CA LYS A 34 -21.10 -1.43 -14.69
C LYS A 34 -20.80 -2.47 -15.77
N SER A 35 -21.85 -3.15 -16.21
CA SER A 35 -21.79 -4.09 -17.33
C SER A 35 -22.25 -3.41 -18.61
N THR A 36 -21.37 -3.40 -19.61
CA THR A 36 -21.68 -3.04 -20.99
C THR A 36 -21.54 -4.27 -21.88
N PHE A 37 -21.82 -4.15 -23.17
CA PHE A 37 -21.81 -5.29 -24.09
C PHE A 37 -20.48 -6.08 -24.14
N ASN A 38 -19.34 -5.46 -23.84
CA ASN A 38 -18.03 -6.12 -23.91
C ASN A 38 -17.24 -6.09 -22.59
N ASN A 39 -17.60 -5.24 -21.63
CA ASN A 39 -16.82 -5.07 -20.41
C ASN A 39 -17.73 -5.11 -19.18
N THR A 40 -17.22 -5.67 -18.07
CA THR A 40 -17.90 -5.63 -16.79
C THR A 40 -16.98 -5.10 -15.71
N ILE A 41 -17.15 -3.82 -15.39
CA ILE A 41 -16.36 -3.17 -14.37
C ILE A 41 -17.04 -3.34 -13.01
N VAL A 42 -16.34 -3.97 -12.08
CA VAL A 42 -16.77 -4.14 -10.69
C VAL A 42 -15.93 -3.21 -9.81
N THR A 43 -16.60 -2.30 -9.10
CA THR A 43 -15.98 -1.36 -8.17
C THR A 43 -16.49 -1.63 -6.77
N ILE A 44 -15.57 -1.83 -5.82
CA ILE A 44 -15.90 -2.00 -4.40
C ILE A 44 -15.57 -0.68 -3.69
N THR A 45 -16.56 -0.13 -2.98
CA THR A 45 -16.42 1.10 -2.20
C THR A 45 -16.74 0.87 -0.74
N ASP A 46 -16.26 1.78 0.11
CA ASP A 46 -16.77 1.91 1.47
C ASP A 46 -18.19 2.55 1.48
N PRO A 47 -18.87 2.61 2.64
CA PRO A 47 -20.20 3.22 2.76
C PRO A 47 -20.21 4.74 2.50
N SER A 48 -19.03 5.39 2.56
CA SER A 48 -18.84 6.80 2.25
C SER A 48 -18.66 7.06 0.73
N GLY A 49 -18.54 6.00 -0.08
CA GLY A 49 -18.33 6.07 -1.52
C GLY A 49 -16.86 6.18 -1.97
N ALA A 50 -15.89 6.04 -1.06
CA ALA A 50 -14.48 5.97 -1.41
C ALA A 50 -14.14 4.60 -2.03
N VAL A 51 -13.49 4.63 -3.19
CA VAL A 51 -13.11 3.41 -3.93
C VAL A 51 -11.94 2.72 -3.25
N LEU A 52 -12.14 1.45 -2.91
CA LEU A 52 -11.10 0.60 -2.32
C LEU A 52 -10.33 -0.15 -3.41
N ALA A 53 -11.06 -0.74 -4.36
CA ALA A 53 -10.51 -1.51 -5.47
C ALA A 53 -11.52 -1.58 -6.63
N TRP A 54 -11.01 -1.87 -7.82
CA TRP A 54 -11.81 -2.13 -9.02
C TRP A 54 -11.17 -3.23 -9.87
N ALA A 55 -12.01 -3.91 -10.66
CA ALA A 55 -11.65 -4.90 -11.67
C ALA A 55 -12.56 -4.72 -12.89
N SER A 56 -12.16 -5.22 -14.06
CA SER A 56 -12.91 -5.10 -15.34
C SER A 56 -13.06 -6.44 -16.04
#